data_AF-A0A438DMJ5-F1
#
_entry.id   AF-A0A438DMJ5-F1
#
_cell.length_a   1.000
_cell.length_b   1.000
_cell.length_c   1.000
_cell.angle_alpha   90.00
_cell.angle_beta   90.00
_cell.angle_gamma   90.00
#
_symmetry.space_group_name_H-M   'P 1'
#
loop_
_entity.id
_entity.type
_entity.pdbx_description
1 polymer ?
#
loop_
_entity_poly.entity_id
_entity_poly.type
_entity_poly.pdbx_seq_one_letter_code
_entity_poly.pdbx_strand_id
1 'polypeptide(L)'
;MCLRRFEKACALGEPVLSFNSGRPQIDNKWTSSALMVYRETVSAGVIPTMELLSQVLGCLQFPRDVSLRNRLIENLGVSADASRRSNLCSLIDGFGEYDSRAFSLLEEAASLGVVSCVSFKKSPVIVDTRGLQIRIAEVYLLTVLKGLKHRLAAGAKLPSMTILLPTETTQVLAPKGEKAINLAGRISQAVASMLRRLGLPYQGNESRGKIRINGLAMRRWCQPKLAGPFSGKVDELSSSQSRLGTGISLQQRKIRTGNLSLD
;
A
#
# COMPACT_ATOMS: atom_id res chain seq x y z
N MET A 1 4.33 -16.47 14.15
CA MET A 1 4.40 -16.16 15.59
C MET A 1 4.27 -14.67 15.88
N CYS A 2 4.97 -13.80 15.13
CA CYS A 2 4.91 -12.34 15.29
C CYS A 2 3.48 -11.76 15.18
N LEU A 3 2.77 -12.01 14.05
CA LEU A 3 1.43 -11.45 13.81
C LEU A 3 0.42 -11.74 14.95
N ARG A 4 0.33 -13.00 15.41
CA ARG A 4 -0.57 -13.37 16.52
C ARG A 4 -0.23 -12.64 17.83
N ARG A 5 1.06 -12.41 18.08
CA ARG A 5 1.51 -11.65 19.25
C ARG A 5 1.21 -10.17 19.11
N PHE A 6 1.29 -9.63 17.88
CA PHE A 6 0.87 -8.26 17.60
C PHE A 6 -0.63 -8.06 17.78
N GLU A 7 -1.45 -8.96 17.27
CA GLU A 7 -2.90 -8.92 17.48
C GLU A 7 -3.24 -8.93 18.98
N LYS A 8 -2.55 -9.77 19.77
CA LYS A 8 -2.72 -9.80 21.22
C LYS A 8 -2.28 -8.49 21.89
N ALA A 9 -1.11 -7.96 21.55
CA ALA A 9 -0.60 -6.71 22.12
C ALA A 9 -1.48 -5.50 21.76
N CYS A 10 -1.97 -5.42 20.52
CA CYS A 10 -2.93 -4.39 20.10
C CYS A 10 -4.26 -4.51 20.83
N ALA A 11 -4.78 -5.73 21.04
CA ALA A 11 -5.99 -5.94 21.84
C ALA A 11 -5.82 -5.50 23.30
N LEU A 12 -4.58 -5.51 23.82
CA LEU A 12 -4.24 -5.04 25.16
C LEU A 12 -3.89 -3.54 25.21
N GLY A 13 -3.98 -2.83 24.08
CA GLY A 13 -3.67 -1.39 23.99
C GLY A 13 -2.18 -1.05 24.01
N GLU A 14 -1.30 -2.04 23.88
CA GLU A 14 0.14 -1.80 23.86
C GLU A 14 0.57 -1.07 22.58
N PRO A 15 1.49 -0.08 22.66
CA PRO A 15 1.97 0.67 21.51
C PRO A 15 2.97 -0.18 20.69
N VAL A 16 2.43 -1.06 19.85
CA VAL A 16 3.21 -1.92 18.93
C VAL A 16 3.76 -1.15 17.72
N LEU A 17 3.10 -0.04 17.37
CA LEU A 17 3.48 0.81 16.25
C LEU A 17 4.12 2.08 16.76
N SER A 18 5.32 2.35 16.27
CA SER A 18 5.96 3.65 16.36
C SER A 18 5.67 4.45 15.10
N PHE A 19 5.49 5.76 15.25
CA PHE A 19 5.34 6.70 14.14
C PHE A 19 6.62 7.52 13.97
N ASN A 20 7.76 6.83 13.87
CA ASN A 20 9.05 7.48 13.73
C ASN A 20 9.06 8.29 12.41
N SER A 21 9.32 9.60 12.52
CA SER A 21 9.36 10.51 11.36
C SER A 21 8.09 10.51 10.50
N GLY A 22 6.93 10.26 11.11
CA GLY A 22 5.62 10.23 10.40
C GLY A 22 5.38 8.95 9.59
N ARG A 23 6.24 7.94 9.68
CA ARG A 23 6.07 6.65 9.01
C ARG A 23 5.68 5.58 10.02
N PRO A 24 4.63 4.79 9.75
CA PRO A 24 4.27 3.69 10.63
C PRO A 24 5.32 2.58 10.54
N GLN A 25 5.90 2.23 11.68
CA GLN A 25 6.90 1.17 11.79
C GLN A 25 6.56 0.24 12.95
N ILE A 26 6.64 -1.07 12.72
CA ILE A 26 6.49 -2.07 13.76
C ILE A 26 7.75 -2.07 14.63
N ASP A 27 7.60 -1.68 15.90
CA ASP A 27 8.71 -1.71 16.85
C ASP A 27 8.46 -2.79 17.91
N ASN A 28 9.11 -3.93 17.72
CA ASN A 28 9.03 -5.07 18.62
C ASN A 28 10.27 -5.95 18.51
N LYS A 29 10.78 -6.40 19.66
CA LYS A 29 11.88 -7.36 19.80
C LYS A 29 11.79 -8.55 18.83
N TRP A 30 10.61 -9.09 18.58
CA TRP A 30 10.43 -10.26 17.70
C TRP A 30 10.66 -9.94 16.24
N THR A 31 10.19 -8.78 15.77
CA THR A 31 10.43 -8.33 14.39
C THR A 31 11.90 -7.99 14.21
N SER A 32 12.51 -7.29 15.18
CA SER A 32 13.94 -6.98 15.13
C SER A 32 14.79 -8.26 15.10
N SER A 33 14.46 -9.26 15.92
CA SER A 33 15.15 -10.55 15.92
C SER A 33 14.97 -11.32 14.61
N ALA A 34 13.75 -11.36 14.06
CA ALA A 34 13.48 -12.05 12.80
C ALA A 34 14.22 -11.40 11.61
N LEU A 35 14.28 -10.07 11.57
CA LEU A 35 15.04 -9.33 10.56
C LEU A 35 16.55 -9.55 10.69
N MET A 36 17.06 -9.56 11.93
CA MET A 36 18.47 -9.82 12.22
C MET A 36 18.88 -11.21 11.72
N VAL A 37 18.17 -12.25 12.15
CA VAL A 37 18.45 -13.64 11.75
C VAL A 37 18.38 -13.81 10.23
N TYR A 38 17.39 -13.21 9.57
CA TYR A 38 17.30 -13.25 8.11
C TYR A 38 18.55 -12.63 7.45
N ARG A 39 18.96 -11.43 7.89
CA ARG A 39 20.10 -10.72 7.31
C ARG A 39 21.43 -11.40 7.62
N GLU A 40 21.59 -11.98 8.80
CA GLU A 40 22.77 -12.79 9.15
C GLU A 40 22.86 -14.04 8.28
N THR A 41 21.73 -14.69 8.03
CA THR A 41 21.65 -15.86 7.13
C THR A 41 22.09 -15.49 5.71
N VAL A 42 21.57 -14.38 5.18
CA VAL A 42 21.96 -13.85 3.86
C VAL A 42 23.45 -13.45 3.85
N SER A 43 23.94 -12.79 4.90
CA SER A 43 25.34 -12.35 5.02
C SER A 43 26.30 -13.52 5.12
N ALA A 44 25.86 -14.65 5.67
CA ALA A 44 26.58 -15.92 5.67
C ALA A 44 26.60 -16.63 4.29
N GLY A 45 26.02 -16.01 3.25
CA GLY A 45 25.96 -16.55 1.89
C GLY A 45 24.86 -17.59 1.67
N VAL A 46 23.95 -17.78 2.63
CA VAL A 46 22.86 -18.75 2.52
C VAL A 46 21.67 -18.09 1.81
N ILE A 47 21.22 -18.70 0.72
CA ILE A 47 20.03 -18.23 -0.02
C ILE A 47 18.77 -18.61 0.77
N PRO A 48 17.95 -17.62 1.20
CA PRO A 48 16.77 -17.90 2.01
C PRO A 48 15.69 -18.59 1.19
N THR A 49 14.96 -19.52 1.80
CA THR A 49 13.82 -20.18 1.15
C THR A 49 12.60 -19.27 1.08
N MET A 50 11.69 -19.57 0.16
CA MET A 50 10.42 -18.85 0.03
C MET A 50 9.56 -18.96 1.30
N GLU A 51 9.68 -20.06 2.05
CA GLU A 51 9.03 -20.25 3.36
C GLU A 51 9.59 -19.30 4.41
N LEU A 52 10.92 -19.25 4.54
CA LEU A 52 11.58 -18.36 5.49
C LEU A 52 11.23 -16.91 5.21
N LEU A 53 11.32 -16.48 3.95
CA LEU A 53 10.96 -15.13 3.53
C LEU A 53 9.51 -14.78 3.90
N SER A 54 8.57 -15.67 3.58
CA SER A 54 7.15 -15.48 3.91
C SER A 54 6.93 -15.33 5.42
N GLN A 55 7.62 -16.12 6.24
CA GLN A 55 7.54 -16.02 7.70
C GLN A 55 8.05 -14.66 8.21
N VAL A 56 9.20 -14.20 7.70
CA VAL A 56 9.80 -12.91 8.09
C VAL A 56 8.92 -11.74 7.65
N LEU A 57 8.39 -11.77 6.41
CA LEU A 57 7.39 -10.80 5.96
C LEU A 57 6.15 -10.80 6.86
N GLY A 58 5.79 -11.94 7.42
CA GLY A 58 4.70 -12.03 8.39
C GLY A 58 4.95 -11.31 9.72
N CYS A 59 6.20 -11.02 10.05
CA CYS A 59 6.56 -10.15 11.18
C CYS A 59 6.50 -8.65 10.83
N LEU A 60 6.29 -8.32 9.56
CA LEU A 60 6.16 -6.96 9.05
C LEU A 60 4.72 -6.61 8.66
N GLN A 61 3.77 -7.55 8.76
CA GLN A 61 2.37 -7.28 8.48
C GLN A 61 1.72 -6.52 9.65
N PHE A 62 1.00 -5.44 9.34
CA PHE A 62 0.22 -4.74 10.34
C PHE A 62 -1.03 -5.57 10.74
N PRO A 63 -1.46 -5.52 12.01
CA PRO A 63 -2.72 -6.14 12.41
C PRO A 63 -3.89 -5.53 11.63
N ARG A 64 -4.84 -6.38 11.22
CA ARG A 64 -5.98 -6.00 10.36
C ARG A 64 -7.13 -5.37 11.16
N ASP A 65 -6.79 -4.53 12.13
CA ASP A 65 -7.75 -3.85 12.99
C ASP A 65 -8.20 -2.52 12.37
N VAL A 66 -9.51 -2.27 12.41
CA VAL A 66 -10.12 -1.01 11.96
C VAL A 66 -9.62 0.15 12.80
N SER A 67 -9.37 -0.04 14.10
CA SER A 67 -8.86 1.01 14.98
C SER A 67 -7.48 1.49 14.56
N LEU A 68 -6.57 0.55 14.25
CA LEU A 68 -5.24 0.85 13.73
C LEU A 68 -5.30 1.56 12.39
N ARG A 69 -6.17 1.10 11.48
CA ARG A 69 -6.35 1.77 10.19
C ARG A 69 -6.81 3.21 10.36
N ASN A 70 -7.77 3.46 11.25
CA ASN A 70 -8.24 4.82 11.52
C ASN A 70 -7.13 5.69 12.10
N ARG A 71 -6.37 5.17 13.08
CA ARG A 71 -5.20 5.85 13.64
C ARG A 71 -4.16 6.17 12.56
N LEU A 72 -3.86 5.24 11.65
CA LEU A 72 -2.94 5.48 10.53
C LEU A 72 -3.42 6.62 9.62
N ILE A 73 -4.73 6.68 9.35
CA ILE A 73 -5.35 7.72 8.53
C ILE A 73 -5.35 9.07 9.26
N GLU A 74 -5.68 9.11 10.54
CA GLU A 74 -5.65 10.32 11.38
C GLU A 74 -4.25 10.94 11.44
N ASN A 75 -3.22 10.10 11.56
CA ASN A 75 -1.82 10.54 11.54
C ASN A 75 -1.36 11.11 10.20
N LEU A 76 -2.12 10.95 9.10
CA LEU A 76 -1.81 11.64 7.84
C LEU A 76 -2.07 13.15 7.94
N GLY A 77 -2.89 13.61 8.88
CA GLY A 77 -3.28 15.02 9.01
C GLY A 77 -4.12 15.53 7.84
N VAL A 78 -4.78 14.62 7.10
CA VAL A 78 -5.55 14.94 5.89
C VAL A 78 -7.03 14.66 6.11
N SER A 79 -7.89 15.65 5.80
CA SER A 79 -9.34 15.46 5.75
C SER A 79 -9.78 14.99 4.36
N ALA A 80 -10.67 14.00 4.32
CA ALA A 80 -11.32 13.55 3.10
C ALA A 80 -12.80 13.30 3.37
N ASP A 81 -13.63 13.47 2.34
CA ASP A 81 -15.04 13.11 2.39
C ASP A 81 -15.22 11.68 2.93
N ALA A 82 -16.18 11.48 3.82
CA ALA A 82 -16.43 10.19 4.47
C ALA A 82 -16.62 9.03 3.46
N SER A 83 -17.15 9.32 2.27
CA SER A 83 -17.34 8.37 1.17
C SER A 83 -16.06 7.93 0.44
N ARG A 84 -14.90 8.57 0.71
CA ARG A 84 -13.64 8.36 -0.03
C ARG A 84 -12.42 8.01 0.84
N ARG A 85 -12.63 7.78 2.14
CA ARG A 85 -11.55 7.42 3.09
C ARG A 85 -10.75 6.18 2.70
N SER A 86 -11.33 5.24 1.95
CA SER A 86 -10.65 4.01 1.53
C SER A 86 -9.45 4.26 0.62
N ASN A 87 -9.46 5.34 -0.17
CA ASN A 87 -8.35 5.69 -1.08
C ASN A 87 -7.17 6.34 -0.35
N LEU A 88 -7.30 6.70 0.93
CA LEU A 88 -6.22 7.30 1.72
C LEU A 88 -5.11 6.31 2.05
N CYS A 89 -5.39 5.00 1.99
CA CYS A 89 -4.37 3.95 2.07
C CYS A 89 -3.26 4.15 1.03
N SER A 90 -3.55 4.76 -0.13
CA SER A 90 -2.53 5.07 -1.14
C SER A 90 -1.45 6.05 -0.66
N LEU A 91 -1.73 6.85 0.38
CA LEU A 91 -0.82 7.86 0.93
C LEU A 91 0.07 7.30 2.04
N ILE A 92 -0.36 6.23 2.72
CA ILE A 92 0.36 5.60 3.83
C ILE A 92 1.50 4.74 3.26
N ASP A 93 2.68 4.82 3.86
CA ASP A 93 3.77 3.90 3.53
C ASP A 93 3.37 2.45 3.81
N GLY A 94 3.67 1.55 2.87
CA GLY A 94 3.20 0.17 2.97
C GLY A 94 1.69 -0.01 2.84
N PHE A 95 0.99 1.05 2.41
CA PHE A 95 -0.44 1.11 2.18
C PHE A 95 -1.32 0.80 3.40
N GLY A 96 -0.72 0.87 4.60
CA GLY A 96 -1.38 0.48 5.85
C GLY A 96 -1.56 -1.04 6.00
N GLU A 97 -0.94 -1.87 5.16
CA GLU A 97 -0.99 -3.34 5.25
C GLU A 97 0.33 -3.94 5.78
N TYR A 98 1.48 -3.35 5.42
CA TYR A 98 2.81 -3.82 5.79
C TYR A 98 3.72 -2.66 6.19
N ASP A 99 4.73 -2.97 6.99
CA ASP A 99 5.86 -2.08 7.25
C ASP A 99 6.66 -1.83 5.97
N SER A 100 7.14 -0.60 5.77
CA SER A 100 7.94 -0.22 4.59
C SER A 100 9.20 -1.09 4.39
N ARG A 101 9.76 -1.65 5.46
CA ARG A 101 10.91 -2.57 5.43
C ARG A 101 10.61 -3.87 4.67
N ALA A 102 9.34 -4.25 4.54
CA ALA A 102 8.93 -5.45 3.79
C ALA A 102 9.29 -5.34 2.31
N PHE A 103 9.28 -4.13 1.74
CA PHE A 103 9.66 -3.90 0.35
C PHE A 103 11.14 -4.14 0.13
N SER A 104 11.99 -3.59 1.01
CA SER A 104 13.44 -3.79 0.95
C SER A 104 13.81 -5.27 1.10
N LEU A 105 13.12 -6.00 1.99
CA LEU A 105 13.34 -7.43 2.19
C LEU A 105 12.98 -8.24 0.93
N LEU A 106 11.88 -7.88 0.26
CA LEU A 106 11.48 -8.55 -0.98
C LEU A 106 12.45 -8.24 -2.13
N GLU A 107 12.93 -7.00 -2.24
CA GLU A 107 13.94 -6.60 -3.22
C GLU A 107 15.27 -7.35 -3.01
N GLU A 108 15.72 -7.47 -1.75
CA GLU A 108 16.88 -8.29 -1.37
C GLU A 108 16.69 -9.75 -1.78
N ALA A 109 15.56 -10.36 -1.42
CA ALA A 109 15.25 -11.74 -1.81
C ALA A 109 15.20 -11.94 -3.32
N ALA A 110 14.71 -10.94 -4.06
CA ALA A 110 14.66 -10.99 -5.52
C ALA A 110 16.06 -10.90 -6.15
N SER A 111 16.98 -10.11 -5.56
CA SER A 111 18.38 -10.04 -6.00
C SER A 111 19.11 -11.39 -5.83
N LEU A 112 18.68 -12.20 -4.86
CA LEU A 112 19.17 -13.56 -4.61
C LEU A 112 18.46 -14.63 -5.46
N GLY A 113 17.52 -14.24 -6.32
CA GLY A 113 16.77 -15.15 -7.18
C GLY A 113 15.65 -15.94 -6.50
N VAL A 114 15.28 -15.61 -5.26
CA VAL A 114 14.22 -16.30 -4.50
C VAL A 114 12.82 -15.98 -5.06
N VAL A 115 12.62 -14.74 -5.52
CA VAL A 115 11.36 -14.26 -6.10
C VAL A 115 11.65 -13.47 -7.37
N SER A 116 10.87 -13.69 -8.43
CA SER A 116 10.98 -12.90 -9.65
C SER A 116 10.44 -11.48 -9.46
N CYS A 117 11.16 -10.45 -9.92
CA CYS A 117 10.62 -9.08 -9.98
C CYS A 117 9.72 -8.86 -11.22
N VAL A 118 8.70 -8.02 -11.06
CA VAL A 118 7.85 -7.59 -12.19
C VAL A 118 8.61 -6.61 -13.08
N SER A 119 8.58 -6.86 -14.38
CA SER A 119 9.00 -5.87 -15.37
C SER A 119 7.88 -4.88 -15.67
N PHE A 120 8.15 -3.59 -15.39
CA PHE A 120 7.25 -2.49 -15.72
C PHE A 120 7.32 -2.05 -17.19
N LYS A 121 8.18 -2.69 -18.00
CA LYS A 121 8.37 -2.36 -19.43
C LYS A 121 7.23 -2.88 -20.30
N LYS A 122 6.57 -3.97 -19.89
CA LYS A 122 5.44 -4.57 -20.62
C LYS A 122 4.11 -3.92 -20.20
N SER A 123 3.23 -3.72 -21.17
CA SER A 123 1.85 -3.25 -20.96
C SER A 123 0.88 -4.25 -21.60
N PRO A 124 -0.04 -4.89 -20.86
CA PRO A 124 -0.28 -4.72 -19.43
C PRO A 124 0.86 -5.27 -18.55
N VAL A 125 0.96 -4.75 -17.33
CA VAL A 125 1.85 -5.30 -16.29
C VAL A 125 1.25 -6.62 -15.83
N ILE A 126 1.99 -7.72 -15.96
CA ILE A 126 1.55 -9.06 -15.56
C ILE A 126 2.23 -9.42 -14.23
N VAL A 127 1.43 -9.78 -13.25
CA VAL A 127 1.87 -10.20 -11.92
C VAL A 127 1.41 -11.61 -11.69
N ASP A 128 2.35 -12.56 -11.71
CA ASP A 128 2.06 -13.97 -11.45
C ASP A 128 2.24 -14.28 -9.97
N THR A 129 1.19 -14.82 -9.34
CA THR A 129 1.20 -15.19 -7.92
C THR A 129 1.02 -16.69 -7.69
N ARG A 130 0.88 -17.49 -8.75
CA ARG A 130 0.51 -18.92 -8.66
C ARG A 130 1.54 -19.76 -7.92
N GLY A 131 2.82 -19.38 -7.98
CA GLY A 131 3.92 -20.05 -7.29
C GLY A 131 4.37 -19.37 -6.00
N LEU A 132 3.68 -18.33 -5.52
CA LEU A 132 4.12 -17.55 -4.35
C LEU A 132 3.41 -18.00 -3.08
N GLN A 133 4.02 -17.72 -1.94
CA GLN A 133 3.32 -17.84 -0.65
C GLN A 133 2.43 -16.62 -0.40
N ILE A 134 1.40 -16.78 0.44
CA ILE A 134 0.39 -15.74 0.70
C ILE A 134 1.01 -14.38 1.01
N ARG A 135 1.96 -14.33 1.97
CA ARG A 135 2.57 -13.08 2.42
C ARG A 135 3.49 -12.47 1.37
N ILE A 136 4.21 -13.32 0.63
CA ILE A 136 5.04 -12.87 -0.50
C ILE A 136 4.14 -12.30 -1.60
N ALA A 137 3.04 -12.97 -1.94
CA ALA A 137 2.10 -12.48 -2.94
C ALA A 137 1.48 -11.13 -2.56
N GLU A 138 1.11 -10.94 -1.29
CA GLU A 138 0.63 -9.67 -0.76
C GLU A 138 1.69 -8.57 -0.92
N VAL A 139 2.90 -8.76 -0.38
CA VAL A 139 3.98 -7.75 -0.43
C VAL A 139 4.45 -7.49 -1.86
N TYR A 140 4.50 -8.52 -2.69
CA TYR A 140 4.84 -8.41 -4.11
C TYR A 140 3.86 -7.51 -4.86
N LEU A 141 2.56 -7.73 -4.66
CA LEU A 141 1.53 -6.86 -5.22
C LEU A 141 1.67 -5.42 -4.73
N LEU A 142 1.87 -5.21 -3.42
CA LEU A 142 2.10 -3.87 -2.86
C LEU A 142 3.36 -3.20 -3.43
N THR A 143 4.43 -3.96 -3.68
CA THR A 143 5.67 -3.47 -4.32
C THR A 143 5.40 -2.99 -5.74
N VAL A 144 4.59 -3.74 -6.50
CA VAL A 144 4.15 -3.33 -7.85
C VAL A 144 3.34 -2.03 -7.78
N LEU A 145 2.40 -1.92 -6.85
CA LEU A 145 1.61 -0.71 -6.64
C LEU A 145 2.49 0.48 -6.27
N LYS A 146 3.48 0.29 -5.39
CA LYS A 146 4.48 1.30 -5.03
C LYS A 146 5.27 1.77 -6.25
N GLY A 147 5.77 0.86 -7.07
CA GLY A 147 6.47 1.19 -8.32
C GLY A 147 5.60 1.96 -9.31
N LEU A 148 4.33 1.56 -9.47
CA LEU A 148 3.37 2.30 -10.30
C LEU A 148 3.10 3.71 -9.74
N LYS A 149 2.93 3.86 -8.43
CA LYS A 149 2.78 5.17 -7.77
C LYS A 149 3.98 6.08 -8.05
N HIS A 150 5.20 5.57 -7.95
CA HIS A 150 6.41 6.34 -8.29
C HIS A 150 6.46 6.74 -9.77
N ARG A 151 6.08 5.85 -10.69
CA ARG A 151 5.97 6.19 -12.12
C ARG A 151 4.93 7.27 -12.40
N LEU A 152 3.79 7.23 -11.72
CA LEU A 152 2.76 8.26 -11.83
C LEU A 152 3.28 9.61 -11.32
N ALA A 153 4.02 9.62 -10.20
CA ALA A 153 4.64 10.83 -9.67
C ALA A 153 5.67 11.43 -10.64
N ALA A 154 6.36 10.60 -11.43
CA ALA A 154 7.23 11.02 -12.52
C ALA A 154 6.47 11.45 -13.81
N GLY A 155 5.13 11.54 -13.77
CA GLY A 155 4.30 11.97 -14.90
C GLY A 155 3.99 10.89 -15.94
N ALA A 156 4.42 9.64 -15.74
CA ALA A 156 4.16 8.58 -16.70
C ALA A 156 2.71 8.09 -16.68
N LYS A 157 2.19 7.70 -17.84
CA LYS A 157 0.89 7.05 -17.97
C LYS A 157 0.93 5.65 -17.33
N LEU A 158 -0.06 5.36 -16.49
CA LEU A 158 -0.16 4.06 -15.83
C LEU A 158 -0.72 2.98 -16.79
N PRO A 159 -0.02 1.84 -16.96
CA PRO A 159 -0.54 0.71 -17.69
C PRO A 159 -1.65 0.01 -16.89
N SER A 160 -2.49 -0.76 -17.59
CA SER A 160 -3.37 -1.73 -16.94
C SER A 160 -2.53 -2.87 -16.35
N MET A 161 -3.00 -3.42 -15.23
CA MET A 161 -2.34 -4.51 -14.52
C MET A 161 -3.22 -5.76 -14.55
N THR A 162 -2.60 -6.91 -14.70
CA THR A 162 -3.23 -8.24 -14.66
C THR A 162 -2.54 -9.09 -13.61
N ILE A 163 -3.31 -9.64 -12.68
CA ILE A 163 -2.85 -10.54 -11.63
C ILE A 163 -3.31 -11.94 -11.99
N LEU A 164 -2.37 -12.87 -12.13
CA LEU A 164 -2.64 -14.30 -12.29
C LEU A 164 -2.68 -14.95 -10.91
N LEU A 165 -3.77 -15.65 -10.64
CA LEU A 165 -4.11 -16.19 -9.32
C LEU A 165 -4.25 -17.72 -9.41
N PRO A 166 -3.84 -18.47 -8.37
CA PRO A 166 -4.06 -19.91 -8.33
C PRO A 166 -5.55 -20.25 -8.15
N THR A 167 -6.02 -21.24 -8.90
CA THR A 167 -7.37 -21.80 -8.79
C THR A 167 -7.30 -23.25 -8.39
N GLU A 168 -8.17 -23.67 -7.48
CA GLU A 168 -8.33 -25.05 -7.05
C GLU A 168 -9.57 -25.62 -7.73
N THR A 169 -9.47 -26.78 -8.39
CA THR A 169 -10.62 -27.43 -9.02
C THR A 169 -11.20 -28.47 -8.08
N THR A 170 -12.49 -28.40 -7.79
CA THR A 170 -13.18 -29.38 -6.93
C THR A 170 -14.35 -29.98 -7.68
N GLN A 171 -14.51 -31.30 -7.61
CA GLN A 171 -15.67 -31.98 -8.16
C GLN A 171 -16.80 -31.92 -7.14
N VAL A 172 -17.97 -31.43 -7.55
CA VAL A 172 -19.17 -31.42 -6.73
C VAL A 172 -20.21 -32.31 -7.38
N LEU A 173 -20.78 -33.21 -6.57
CA LEU A 173 -21.89 -34.06 -6.98
C LEU A 173 -23.14 -33.17 -7.11
N ALA A 174 -23.55 -32.88 -8.35
CA ALA A 174 -24.78 -32.15 -8.61
C ALA A 174 -25.92 -33.13 -8.97
N PRO A 175 -27.20 -32.73 -8.82
CA PRO A 175 -28.35 -33.60 -9.11
C PRO A 175 -28.43 -34.11 -10.57
N LYS A 176 -27.60 -33.55 -11.47
CA LYS A 176 -27.53 -33.88 -12.90
C LYS A 176 -26.18 -34.50 -13.33
N GLY A 177 -25.37 -34.98 -12.37
CA GLY A 177 -24.04 -35.55 -12.60
C GLY A 177 -22.92 -34.76 -11.94
N GLU A 178 -21.69 -35.29 -11.96
CA GLU A 178 -20.50 -34.63 -11.45
C GLU A 178 -20.20 -33.34 -12.23
N LYS A 179 -20.04 -32.22 -11.52
CA LYS A 179 -19.61 -30.94 -12.11
C LYS A 179 -18.33 -30.49 -11.42
N ALA A 180 -17.29 -30.24 -12.20
CA ALA A 180 -16.09 -29.58 -11.72
C ALA A 180 -16.35 -28.08 -11.56
N ILE A 181 -16.14 -27.56 -10.35
CA ILE A 181 -16.18 -26.13 -10.04
C ILE A 181 -14.78 -25.61 -9.72
N ASN A 182 -14.46 -24.40 -10.19
CA ASN A 182 -13.21 -23.73 -9.87
C ASN A 182 -13.41 -22.89 -8.61
N LEU A 183 -12.66 -23.20 -7.57
CA LEU A 183 -12.59 -22.47 -6.32
C LEU A 183 -11.35 -21.57 -6.29
N ALA A 184 -11.49 -20.44 -5.61
CA ALA A 184 -10.37 -19.54 -5.37
C ALA A 184 -9.44 -20.18 -4.32
N GLY A 185 -8.17 -20.39 -4.68
CA GLY A 185 -7.17 -20.85 -3.72
C GLY A 185 -6.89 -19.82 -2.62
N ARG A 186 -6.23 -20.24 -1.54
CA ARG A 186 -5.97 -19.39 -0.35
C ARG A 186 -5.25 -18.07 -0.68
N ILE A 187 -4.29 -18.12 -1.61
CA ILE A 187 -3.56 -16.93 -2.08
C ILE A 187 -4.51 -15.97 -2.79
N SER A 188 -5.39 -16.49 -3.64
CA SER A 188 -6.37 -15.71 -4.40
C SER A 188 -7.34 -14.98 -3.48
N GLN A 189 -7.84 -15.68 -2.46
CA GLN A 189 -8.69 -15.10 -1.43
C GLN A 189 -7.95 -14.01 -0.63
N ALA A 190 -6.69 -14.26 -0.24
CA ALA A 190 -5.88 -13.29 0.48
C ALA A 190 -5.63 -12.02 -0.34
N VAL A 191 -5.19 -12.17 -1.60
CA VAL A 191 -4.95 -11.05 -2.53
C VAL A 191 -6.21 -10.23 -2.74
N ALA A 192 -7.34 -10.88 -3.02
CA ALA A 192 -8.61 -10.17 -3.18
C ALA A 192 -9.08 -9.47 -1.90
N SER A 193 -8.92 -10.12 -0.76
CA SER A 193 -9.23 -9.49 0.54
C SER A 193 -8.40 -8.23 0.76
N MET A 194 -7.11 -8.25 0.39
CA MET A 194 -6.22 -7.10 0.48
C MET A 194 -6.64 -5.99 -0.47
N LEU A 195 -6.94 -6.29 -1.73
CA LEU A 195 -7.44 -5.31 -2.71
C LEU A 195 -8.73 -4.62 -2.23
N ARG A 196 -9.66 -5.38 -1.63
CA ARG A 196 -10.87 -4.84 -1.01
C ARG A 196 -10.54 -3.90 0.16
N ARG A 197 -9.62 -4.28 1.05
CA ARG A 197 -9.18 -3.41 2.17
C ARG A 197 -8.54 -2.13 1.67
N LEU A 198 -7.69 -2.21 0.65
CA LEU A 198 -7.07 -1.05 0.00
C LEU A 198 -8.07 -0.13 -0.72
N GLY A 199 -9.30 -0.58 -0.95
CA GLY A 199 -10.30 0.16 -1.72
C GLY A 199 -9.96 0.27 -3.21
N LEU A 200 -9.10 -0.62 -3.73
CA LEU A 200 -8.68 -0.59 -5.14
C LEU A 200 -9.67 -1.40 -5.99
N PRO A 201 -10.46 -0.76 -6.88
CA PRO A 201 -11.44 -1.46 -7.69
C PRO A 201 -10.75 -2.31 -8.76
N TYR A 202 -11.23 -3.54 -8.92
CA TYR A 202 -10.72 -4.49 -9.90
C TYR A 202 -11.85 -5.19 -10.66
N GLN A 203 -11.52 -5.73 -11.83
CA GLN A 203 -12.40 -6.53 -12.67
C GLN A 203 -11.97 -7.99 -12.64
N GLY A 204 -12.93 -8.91 -12.72
CA GLY A 204 -12.71 -10.35 -12.65
C GLY A 204 -13.10 -10.94 -11.30
N ASN A 205 -12.86 -12.24 -11.16
CA ASN A 205 -13.18 -12.99 -9.94
C ASN A 205 -11.98 -13.88 -9.60
N GLU A 206 -11.72 -14.05 -8.30
CA GLU A 206 -10.71 -14.95 -7.76
C GLU A 206 -10.84 -16.38 -8.29
N SER A 207 -12.07 -16.87 -8.46
CA SER A 207 -12.36 -18.23 -8.97
C SER A 207 -12.02 -18.43 -10.45
N ARG A 208 -11.85 -17.35 -11.21
CA ARG A 208 -11.43 -17.39 -12.62
C ARG A 208 -9.91 -17.34 -12.79
N GLY A 209 -9.15 -17.24 -11.69
CA GLY A 209 -7.68 -17.21 -11.73
C GLY A 209 -7.07 -15.94 -12.30
N LYS A 210 -7.88 -14.89 -12.54
CA LYS A 210 -7.41 -13.65 -13.14
C LYS A 210 -8.17 -12.43 -12.63
N ILE A 211 -7.41 -11.46 -12.13
CA ILE A 211 -7.90 -10.14 -11.75
C ILE A 211 -7.23 -9.09 -12.66
N ARG A 212 -7.99 -8.08 -13.09
CA ARG A 212 -7.48 -6.95 -13.87
C ARG A 212 -7.77 -5.63 -13.18
N ILE A 213 -6.77 -4.76 -13.09
CA ILE A 213 -6.91 -3.41 -12.57
C ILE A 213 -6.63 -2.45 -13.73
N ASN A 214 -7.57 -1.56 -14.03
CA ASN A 214 -7.44 -0.58 -15.09
C ASN A 214 -6.46 0.53 -14.67
N GLY A 215 -5.58 0.97 -15.56
CA GLY A 215 -4.65 2.08 -15.31
C GLY A 215 -5.35 3.39 -14.90
N LEU A 216 -6.56 3.67 -15.42
CA LEU A 216 -7.35 4.84 -15.00
C LEU A 216 -7.84 4.72 -13.55
N ALA A 217 -8.29 3.53 -13.16
CA ALA A 217 -8.72 3.25 -11.79
C ALA A 217 -7.53 3.35 -10.83
N MET A 218 -6.37 2.80 -11.23
CA MET A 218 -5.12 2.90 -10.49
C MET A 218 -4.71 4.36 -10.28
N ARG A 219 -4.75 5.18 -11.34
CA ARG A 219 -4.42 6.61 -11.26
C ARG A 219 -5.31 7.34 -10.24
N ARG A 220 -6.63 7.13 -10.32
CA ARG A 220 -7.59 7.73 -9.38
C ARG A 220 -7.37 7.28 -7.95
N TRP A 221 -6.96 6.03 -7.75
CA TRP A 221 -6.66 5.49 -6.43
C TRP A 221 -5.36 6.06 -5.85
N CYS A 222 -4.30 6.22 -6.66
CA CYS A 222 -3.04 6.84 -6.24
C CYS A 222 -3.15 8.35 -5.96
N GLN A 223 -4.20 9.01 -6.47
CA GLN A 223 -4.45 10.44 -6.31
C GLN A 223 -5.83 10.65 -5.66
N PRO A 224 -5.99 10.31 -4.37
CA PRO A 224 -7.25 10.52 -3.67
C PRO A 224 -7.61 12.00 -3.68
N LYS A 225 -8.89 12.32 -3.94
CA LYS A 225 -9.38 13.68 -3.79
C LYS A 225 -9.44 14.00 -2.30
N LEU A 226 -8.61 14.95 -1.87
CA LEU A 226 -8.60 15.44 -0.50
C LEU A 226 -9.64 16.57 -0.38
N ALA A 227 -10.30 16.65 0.77
CA ALA A 227 -11.12 17.81 1.07
C ALA A 227 -10.14 18.97 1.31
N GLY A 228 -9.99 19.84 0.33
CA GLY A 228 -9.22 21.06 0.52
C GLY A 228 -9.90 21.94 1.58
N PRO A 229 -9.17 22.83 2.28
CA PRO A 229 -9.79 23.87 3.11
C PRO A 229 -10.65 24.85 2.29
N PHE A 230 -10.61 24.76 0.96
CA PHE A 230 -11.40 25.55 0.03
C PHE A 230 -12.14 24.63 -0.95
N SER A 231 -13.20 23.97 -0.50
CA SER A 231 -14.19 23.37 -1.40
C SER A 231 -15.15 24.45 -1.93
N GLY A 232 -14.59 25.46 -2.59
CA GLY A 232 -15.30 26.38 -3.48
C GLY A 232 -15.01 25.98 -4.93
N LYS A 233 -15.99 26.10 -5.82
CA LYS A 233 -15.92 25.77 -7.25
C LYS A 233 -14.59 26.17 -7.91
N VAL A 234 -14.06 25.28 -8.76
CA VAL A 234 -12.79 25.41 -9.51
C VAL A 234 -12.89 26.42 -10.68
N ASP A 235 -13.72 27.46 -10.57
CA ASP A 235 -13.84 28.52 -11.59
C ASP A 235 -13.16 29.84 -11.19
N GLU A 236 -12.55 29.94 -10.01
CA GLU A 236 -11.90 31.19 -9.54
C GLU A 236 -10.40 31.06 -9.21
N LEU A 237 -9.74 29.96 -9.58
CA LEU A 237 -8.33 29.73 -9.20
C LEU A 237 -7.31 30.59 -9.96
N SER A 238 -7.75 31.39 -10.95
CA SER A 238 -6.92 32.44 -11.56
C SER A 238 -6.81 33.71 -10.71
N SER A 239 -7.60 33.83 -9.63
CA SER A 239 -7.68 35.05 -8.80
C SER A 239 -6.96 34.96 -7.45
N SER A 240 -6.47 33.78 -7.05
CA SER A 240 -5.93 33.55 -5.70
C SER A 240 -4.40 33.75 -5.60
N GLN A 241 -3.66 33.58 -6.70
CA GLN A 241 -2.23 33.92 -6.75
C GLN A 241 -2.00 35.45 -6.75
N SER A 242 -2.93 36.24 -7.27
CA SER A 242 -2.83 37.70 -7.25
C SER A 242 -3.07 38.31 -5.87
N ARG A 243 -3.84 37.66 -4.99
CA ARG A 243 -4.19 38.15 -3.63
C ARG A 243 -3.11 37.91 -2.58
N LEU A 244 -2.35 36.82 -2.67
CA LEU A 244 -1.17 36.60 -1.80
C LEU A 244 -0.04 37.57 -2.13
N GLY A 245 0.18 37.86 -3.41
CA GLY A 245 1.14 38.87 -3.86
C GLY A 245 0.77 40.29 -3.40
N THR A 246 -0.52 40.65 -3.44
CA THR A 246 -0.97 41.98 -2.96
C THR A 246 -0.86 42.12 -1.45
N GLY A 247 -1.17 41.07 -0.67
CA GLY A 247 -1.01 41.07 0.78
C GLY A 247 0.43 41.27 1.22
N ILE A 248 1.37 40.55 0.59
CA ILE A 248 2.81 40.67 0.87
C ILE A 248 3.35 42.04 0.43
N SER A 249 2.91 42.55 -0.72
CA SER A 249 3.31 43.87 -1.23
C SER A 249 2.81 45.01 -0.33
N LEU A 250 1.56 44.93 0.15
CA LEU A 250 0.97 45.91 1.07
C LEU A 250 1.63 45.85 2.46
N GLN A 251 1.99 44.66 2.93
CA GLN A 251 2.68 44.48 4.21
C GLN A 251 4.13 45.01 4.13
N GLN A 252 4.85 44.74 3.05
CA GLN A 252 6.17 45.33 2.79
C GLN A 252 6.10 46.86 2.66
N ARG A 253 5.03 47.40 2.05
CA ARG A 253 4.82 48.84 1.95
C ARG A 253 4.57 49.46 3.33
N LYS A 254 3.72 48.85 4.17
CA LYS A 254 3.48 49.28 5.57
C LYS A 254 4.75 49.25 6.44
N ILE A 255 5.62 48.26 6.25
CA ILE A 255 6.91 48.17 6.96
C ILE A 255 7.87 49.29 6.49
N ARG A 256 7.84 49.65 5.19
CA ARG A 256 8.67 50.75 4.66
C ARG A 256 8.17 52.14 5.06
N THR A 257 6.86 52.35 5.22
CA THR A 257 6.31 53.64 5.69
C THR A 257 6.22 53.78 7.21
N GLY A 258 6.39 52.70 7.98
CA GLY A 258 6.28 52.69 9.44
C GLY A 258 7.46 53.31 10.22
N ASN A 259 8.53 53.76 9.56
CA ASN A 259 9.72 54.33 10.19
C ASN A 259 9.94 55.83 9.90
N LEU A 260 8.89 56.59 9.57
CA LEU A 260 8.95 58.05 9.44
C LEU A 260 7.95 58.73 10.37
N SER A 261 8.18 58.57 11.67
CA SER A 261 7.75 59.55 12.67
C SER A 261 8.79 59.57 13.79
N LEU A 262 9.86 60.32 13.55
CA LEU A 262 10.66 60.96 14.58
C LEU A 262 10.61 62.46 14.25
N ASP A 263 10.33 63.22 15.31
CA ASP A 263 10.04 64.65 15.43
C ASP A 263 8.61 65.11 15.08
#